data_AF-A0A934S101-F1
#
_entry.id   AF-A0A934S101-F1
#
_cell.length_a   1.000
_cell.length_b   1.000
_cell.length_c   1.000
_cell.angle_alpha   90.00
_cell.angle_beta   90.00
_cell.angle_gamma   90.00
#
_symmetry.space_group_name_H-M   'P 1'
#
loop_
_entity.id
_entity.type
_entity.pdbx_description
1 polymer ?
#
loop_
_entity_poly.entity_id
_entity_poly.type
_entity_poly.pdbx_seq_one_letter_code
_entity_poly.pdbx_strand_id
1 'polypeptide(L)'
;MPTSRKQQTTRMRHGFTLVELMIVVVLVGLLASIAIPTISKVRENALKSRLAHDFKTFRTAFEQYALENGDWPRECESGCVS
;
A
#
# COMPACT_ATOMS: atom_id res chain seq x y z
N MET A 1 -64.93 -18.90 26.46
CA MET A 1 -63.68 -19.23 25.75
C MET A 1 -63.09 -17.93 25.21
N PRO A 2 -61.96 -17.39 25.73
CA PRO A 2 -61.32 -16.22 25.14
C PRO A 2 -60.38 -16.66 24.01
N THR A 3 -60.52 -16.07 22.83
CA THR A 3 -59.66 -16.32 21.67
C THR A 3 -58.37 -15.53 21.80
N SER A 4 -57.24 -16.25 21.84
CA SER A 4 -55.89 -15.71 21.94
C SER A 4 -55.51 -14.95 20.65
N ARG A 5 -55.43 -13.62 20.74
CA ARG A 5 -55.04 -12.73 19.64
C ARG A 5 -53.53 -12.78 19.47
N LYS A 6 -53.04 -13.49 18.45
CA LYS A 6 -51.61 -13.49 18.06
C LYS A 6 -51.17 -12.07 17.71
N GLN A 7 -50.32 -11.48 18.55
CA GLN A 7 -49.65 -10.21 18.24
C GLN A 7 -48.59 -10.48 17.17
N GLN A 8 -48.90 -10.14 15.91
CA GLN A 8 -47.91 -10.14 14.84
C GLN A 8 -47.00 -8.93 15.02
N THR A 9 -45.75 -9.17 15.38
CA THR A 9 -44.70 -8.15 15.39
C THR A 9 -44.36 -7.79 13.95
N THR A 10 -44.85 -6.65 13.47
CA THR A 10 -44.47 -6.08 12.18
C THR A 10 -42.99 -5.73 12.22
N ARG A 11 -42.16 -6.53 11.55
CA ARG A 11 -40.74 -6.18 11.35
C ARG A 11 -40.69 -4.94 10.47
N MET A 12 -40.28 -3.81 11.02
CA MET A 12 -40.02 -2.61 10.25
C MET A 12 -38.83 -2.86 9.32
N ARG A 13 -39.09 -2.85 8.02
CA ARG A 13 -38.04 -2.88 6.99
C ARG A 13 -37.36 -1.52 6.97
N HIS A 14 -36.10 -1.48 7.38
CA HIS A 14 -35.25 -0.30 7.28
C HIS A 14 -34.62 -0.30 5.88
N GLY A 15 -34.93 0.72 5.09
CA GLY A 15 -34.32 0.95 3.77
C GLY A 15 -33.26 2.04 3.85
N PHE A 16 -32.24 1.95 3.00
CA PHE A 16 -31.19 2.96 2.87
C PHE A 16 -31.79 4.25 2.28
N THR A 17 -31.38 5.42 2.79
CA THR A 17 -31.81 6.69 2.20
C THR A 17 -30.89 7.08 1.04
N LEU A 18 -31.42 7.74 0.01
CA LEU A 18 -30.58 8.25 -1.10
C LEU A 18 -29.55 9.26 -0.59
N VAL A 19 -29.91 10.07 0.41
CA VAL A 19 -29.04 11.07 1.02
C VAL A 19 -27.82 10.42 1.70
N GLU A 20 -28.03 9.29 2.39
CA GLU A 20 -26.95 8.54 3.03
C GLU A 20 -25.96 7.98 2.01
N LEU A 21 -26.44 7.52 0.85
CA LEU A 21 -25.53 7.11 -0.24
C LEU A 21 -24.80 8.32 -0.86
N MET A 22 -25.49 9.45 -1.05
CA MET A 22 -24.91 10.66 -1.65
C MET A 22 -23.74 11.20 -0.82
N ILE A 23 -23.89 11.32 0.49
CA ILE A 23 -22.80 11.82 1.34
C ILE A 23 -21.60 10.87 1.33
N VAL A 24 -21.85 9.55 1.27
CA VAL A 24 -20.78 8.54 1.23
C VAL A 24 -19.94 8.68 -0.04
N VAL A 25 -20.55 8.77 -1.23
CA VAL A 25 -19.78 8.89 -2.48
C VAL A 25 -19.02 10.22 -2.56
N VAL A 26 -19.56 11.30 -1.98
CA VAL A 26 -18.86 12.59 -1.87
C VAL A 26 -17.63 12.47 -0.96
N LEU A 27 -17.77 11.85 0.21
CA LEU A 27 -16.64 11.66 1.13
C LEU A 27 -15.57 10.73 0.55
N VAL A 28 -15.97 9.64 -0.09
CA VAL A 28 -15.03 8.73 -0.78
C VAL A 28 -14.32 9.45 -1.92
N GLY A 29 -15.02 10.25 -2.72
CA GLY A 29 -14.44 11.06 -3.79
C GLY A 29 -13.40 12.06 -3.27
N LEU A 30 -13.70 12.74 -2.16
CA LEU A 30 -12.77 13.67 -1.51
C LEU A 30 -11.50 12.95 -1.05
N LEU A 31 -11.63 11.82 -0.34
CA LEU A 31 -10.48 11.04 0.13
C LEU A 31 -9.66 10.47 -1.03
N ALA A 32 -10.32 9.95 -2.07
CA ALA A 32 -9.66 9.40 -3.26
C ALA A 32 -8.83 10.45 -4.01
N SER A 33 -9.33 11.70 -4.09
CA SER A 33 -8.63 12.80 -4.76
C SER A 33 -7.26 13.11 -4.14
N ILE A 34 -7.12 12.95 -2.82
CA ILE A 34 -5.87 13.18 -2.09
C ILE A 34 -4.99 11.91 -2.08
N ALA A 35 -5.61 10.74 -1.96
CA ALA A 35 -4.90 9.47 -1.84
C ALA A 35 -4.15 9.08 -3.13
N ILE A 36 -4.79 9.20 -4.30
CA ILE A 36 -4.22 8.78 -5.59
C ILE A 36 -2.87 9.45 -5.91
N PRO A 37 -2.73 10.79 -5.91
CA PRO A 37 -1.46 11.43 -6.23
C PRO A 37 -0.37 11.14 -5.18
N THR A 38 -0.77 11.01 -3.91
CA THR A 38 0.14 10.70 -2.81
C THR A 38 0.76 9.32 -2.97
N ILE A 39 -0.04 8.31 -3.30
CA ILE A 39 0.45 6.94 -3.50
C ILE A 39 1.44 6.85 -4.67
N SER A 40 1.18 7.54 -5.78
CA SER A 40 2.12 7.57 -6.92
C SER A 40 3.48 8.16 -6.53
N LYS A 41 3.49 9.28 -5.79
CA LYS A 41 4.73 9.89 -5.30
C LYS A 41 5.48 9.02 -4.30
N VAL A 42 4.76 8.38 -3.37
CA VAL A 42 5.34 7.45 -2.39
C VAL A 42 5.98 6.26 -3.08
N ARG A 43 5.35 5.71 -4.12
CA ARG A 43 5.91 4.59 -4.91
C ARG A 43 7.21 4.99 -5.60
N GLU A 44 7.24 6.14 -6.27
CA GLU A 44 8.44 6.63 -6.94
C GLU A 44 9.59 6.86 -5.94
N ASN A 45 9.30 7.49 -4.80
CA ASN A 45 10.28 7.69 -3.73
C ASN A 45 10.75 6.37 -3.12
N ALA A 46 9.86 5.38 -2.97
CA ALA A 46 10.23 4.06 -2.48
C ALA A 46 11.16 3.34 -3.47
N LEU A 47 10.93 3.46 -4.78
CA LEU A 47 11.83 2.91 -5.81
C LEU A 47 13.20 3.60 -5.76
N LYS A 48 13.24 4.94 -5.71
CA LYS A 48 14.49 5.70 -5.58
C LYS A 48 15.25 5.32 -4.31
N SER A 49 14.55 5.20 -3.19
CA SER A 49 15.13 4.79 -1.91
C SER A 49 15.69 3.36 -1.98
N ARG A 50 14.95 2.42 -2.57
CA ARG A 50 15.42 1.04 -2.79
C ARG A 50 16.71 1.01 -3.61
N LEU A 51 16.73 1.67 -4.77
CA LEU A 51 17.95 1.76 -5.58
C LEU A 51 19.12 2.36 -4.81
N ALA A 52 18.90 3.47 -4.10
CA ALA A 52 19.95 4.10 -3.29
C ALA A 52 20.47 3.15 -2.20
N HIS A 53 19.58 2.37 -1.57
CA HIS A 53 19.94 1.34 -0.62
C HIS A 53 20.75 0.21 -1.26
N ASP A 54 20.34 -0.29 -2.42
CA ASP A 54 21.03 -1.35 -3.15
C ASP A 54 22.45 -0.92 -3.54
N PHE A 55 22.61 0.29 -4.09
CA PHE A 55 23.94 0.85 -4.39
C PHE A 55 24.80 1.01 -3.15
N LYS A 56 24.21 1.42 -2.01
CA LYS A 56 24.94 1.50 -0.76
C LYS A 56 25.45 0.13 -0.33
N THR A 57 24.62 -0.91 -0.46
CA THR A 57 24.98 -2.31 -0.17
C THR A 57 26.12 -2.79 -1.08
N PHE A 58 26.04 -2.54 -2.39
CA PHE A 58 27.12 -2.89 -3.32
C PHE A 58 28.40 -2.14 -3.01
N ARG A 59 28.33 -0.84 -2.76
CA ARG A 59 29.50 -0.03 -2.37
C ARG A 59 30.16 -0.61 -1.12
N THR A 60 29.39 -0.95 -0.09
CA THR A 60 29.96 -1.53 1.13
C THR A 60 30.59 -2.89 0.88
N ALA A 61 30.01 -3.72 0.00
CA ALA A 61 30.58 -5.01 -0.36
C ALA A 61 31.90 -4.86 -1.12
N PHE A 62 31.98 -3.91 -2.05
CA PHE A 62 33.23 -3.63 -2.77
C PHE A 62 34.30 -2.99 -1.90
N GLU A 63 33.92 -2.08 -1.00
CA GLU A 63 34.84 -1.52 0.01
C GLU A 63 35.42 -2.63 0.90
N GLN A 64 34.58 -3.57 1.34
CA GLN A 64 35.04 -4.72 2.11
C GLN A 64 36.01 -5.60 1.31
N TYR A 65 35.70 -5.91 0.06
CA TYR A 65 36.59 -6.68 -0.81
C TYR A 65 37.95 -6.00 -0.98
N ALA A 66 37.95 -4.68 -1.23
CA ALA A 66 39.17 -3.90 -1.41
C ALA A 66 40.02 -3.83 -0.13
N LEU A 67 39.39 -3.78 1.04
CA LEU A 67 40.08 -3.87 2.33
C LEU A 67 40.75 -5.23 2.55
N GLU A 68 40.11 -6.33 2.13
CA GLU A 68 40.62 -7.69 2.32
C GLU A 68 41.72 -8.06 1.29
N ASN A 69 41.55 -7.66 0.03
CA ASN A 69 42.41 -8.09 -1.08
C ASN A 69 43.39 -7.02 -1.56
N GLY A 70 43.28 -5.78 -1.07
CA GLY A 70 44.18 -4.67 -1.42
C GLY A 70 43.95 -4.07 -2.81
N ASP A 71 42.94 -4.54 -3.56
CA ASP A 71 42.59 -4.05 -4.89
C ASP A 71 41.07 -4.11 -5.10
N TRP A 72 40.54 -3.31 -6.04
CA TRP A 72 39.12 -3.34 -6.37
C TRP A 72 38.76 -4.63 -7.12
N PRO A 73 37.53 -5.16 -6.97
CA PRO A 73 37.12 -6.34 -7.70
C PRO A 73 37.15 -6.03 -9.20
N ARG A 74 37.89 -6.84 -9.95
CA ARG A 74 37.94 -6.75 -11.41
C ARG A 74 36.54 -6.99 -11.96
N GLU A 75 36.25 -6.32 -13.07
CA GLU A 75 34.96 -6.37 -13.78
C GLU A 75 34.35 -7.77 -13.67
N CYS A 76 33.22 -7.85 -12.96
CA CYS A 76 32.46 -9.08 -12.83
C CYS A 76 32.19 -9.59 -14.24
N GLU A 77 32.85 -10.68 -14.63
CA GLU A 77 32.66 -11.37 -15.89
C GLU A 77 31.20 -11.82 -15.90
N SER A 78 30.36 -11.04 -16.60
CA SER A 78 28.93 -11.23 -16.88
C SER A 78 28.24 -12.34 -16.07
N GLY A 79 27.77 -12.05 -14.84
CA GLY A 79 26.78 -12.93 -14.20
C GLY A 79 26.76 -13.09 -12.68
N CYS A 80 27.62 -12.45 -11.89
CA CYS A 80 27.54 -12.65 -10.43
C CYS A 80 26.53 -11.70 -9.78
N VAL A 81 25.25 -12.09 -9.83
CA VAL A 81 24.28 -11.81 -8.78
C VAL A 81 23.76 -13.16 -8.31
N SER A 82 24.30 -13.65 -7.20
CA SER A 82 23.71 -14.75 -6.42
C SER A 82 22.51 -14.25 -5.63
#